data_AF-A0A6I1JKT7-F1
#
_entry.id   AF-A0A6I1JKT7-F1
#
_cell.length_a   1.000
_cell.length_b   1.000
_cell.length_c   1.000
_cell.angle_alpha   90.00
_cell.angle_beta   90.00
_cell.angle_gamma   90.00
#
_symmetry.space_group_name_H-M   'P 1'
#
loop_
_entity.id
_entity.type
_entity.pdbx_description
1 polymer ?
#
loop_
_entity_poly.entity_id
_entity_poly.type
_entity_poly.pdbx_seq_one_letter_code
_entity_poly.pdbx_strand_id
1 'polypeptide(L)'
;MSTPTFLVFDVETNDLPDFRLPADHPQNAYIVQIGALLLDDDFNELAELDCLISPEGWRIAPGAQNAHGISLERCHAEGIPISAVMTQFDTMADAVAASDGTLVAFNIRFDNKLVRGARRRLGRPDRFGQVREFDAMRASHNLCRLPPTAQMLKYGRTGFKTPKLEEAHRILCGSEMSGAHDALSDVRATVNVMRALRDKHGIDIRGERPHSFREEI
;
A
#
# COMPACT_ATOMS: atom_id res chain seq x y z
N MET A 1 -18.80 14.76 14.58
CA MET A 1 -18.15 14.56 13.25
C MET A 1 -17.26 13.35 13.40
N SER A 2 -17.27 12.42 12.45
CA SER A 2 -16.37 11.26 12.46
C SER A 2 -14.92 11.74 12.35
N THR A 3 -14.04 11.21 13.20
CA THR A 3 -12.62 11.58 13.23
C THR A 3 -11.84 10.70 12.25
N PRO A 4 -11.13 11.27 11.26
CA PRO A 4 -10.25 10.50 10.40
C PRO A 4 -9.23 9.73 11.24
N THR A 5 -9.11 8.43 11.05
CA THR A 5 -8.30 7.57 11.92
C THR A 5 -7.35 6.68 11.12
N PHE A 6 -7.81 6.15 9.98
CA PHE A 6 -6.99 5.32 9.11
C PHE A 6 -6.98 5.88 7.69
N LEU A 7 -5.80 5.91 7.06
CA LEU A 7 -5.68 6.04 5.62
C LEU A 7 -5.11 4.72 5.11
N VAL A 8 -5.97 3.90 4.52
CA VAL A 8 -5.60 2.63 3.92
C VAL A 8 -5.32 2.88 2.44
N PHE A 9 -4.18 2.43 1.93
CA PHE A 9 -3.79 2.71 0.54
C PHE A 9 -3.00 1.56 -0.08
N ASP A 10 -2.97 1.55 -1.41
CA ASP A 10 -2.25 0.59 -2.24
C ASP A 10 -1.81 1.30 -3.54
N VAL A 11 -0.68 0.87 -4.12
CA VAL A 11 -0.22 1.37 -5.41
C VAL A 11 0.11 0.24 -6.38
N GLU A 12 -0.36 0.40 -7.62
CA GLU A 12 0.15 -0.36 -8.74
C GLU A 12 1.33 0.39 -9.37
N THR A 13 2.33 -0.34 -9.87
CA THR A 13 3.59 0.24 -10.32
C THR A 13 3.96 -0.17 -11.73
N ASN A 14 4.76 0.67 -12.40
CA ASN A 14 5.18 0.38 -13.77
C ASN A 14 6.22 -0.76 -13.85
N ASP A 15 6.90 -1.05 -12.74
CA ASP A 15 7.84 -2.16 -12.54
C ASP A 15 8.03 -2.39 -11.03
N LEU A 16 8.78 -3.42 -10.63
CA LEU A 16 9.15 -3.64 -9.24
C LEU A 16 10.11 -2.54 -8.73
N PRO A 17 9.85 -1.93 -7.56
CA PRO A 17 10.76 -0.95 -6.97
C PRO A 17 12.09 -1.59 -6.54
N ASP A 18 13.20 -0.92 -6.86
CA ASP A 18 14.51 -1.29 -6.36
C ASP A 18 14.77 -0.61 -5.01
N PHE A 19 14.76 -1.41 -3.94
CA PHE A 19 15.01 -0.94 -2.58
C PHE A 19 16.47 -0.57 -2.29
N ARG A 20 17.40 -0.84 -3.22
CA ARG A 20 18.81 -0.43 -3.13
C ARG A 20 19.06 0.97 -3.67
N LEU A 21 18.12 1.50 -4.44
CA LEU A 21 18.19 2.84 -5.02
C LEU A 21 17.39 3.83 -4.19
N PRO A 22 17.73 5.14 -4.23
CA PRO A 22 16.88 6.19 -3.70
C PRO A 22 15.45 6.08 -4.20
N ALA A 23 14.49 6.48 -3.35
CA ALA A 23 13.05 6.40 -3.67
C ALA A 23 12.69 7.17 -4.96
N ASP A 24 13.38 8.29 -5.18
CA ASP A 24 13.23 9.19 -6.31
C ASP A 24 14.22 8.93 -7.45
N HIS A 25 15.06 7.91 -7.33
CA HIS A 25 16.02 7.58 -8.38
C HIS A 25 15.28 7.39 -9.73
N PRO A 26 15.79 7.94 -10.85
CA PRO A 26 15.08 7.89 -12.14
C PRO A 26 14.83 6.47 -12.67
N GLN A 27 15.68 5.51 -12.28
CA GLN A 27 15.54 4.09 -12.62
C GLN A 27 14.63 3.30 -11.64
N ASN A 28 14.19 3.93 -10.55
CA ASN A 28 13.23 3.28 -9.65
C ASN A 28 11.82 3.32 -10.25
N ALA A 29 10.93 2.48 -9.74
CA ALA A 29 9.56 2.38 -10.21
C ALA A 29 8.75 3.67 -9.96
N TYR A 30 7.70 3.82 -10.76
CA TYR A 30 6.71 4.89 -10.77
C TYR A 30 5.32 4.30 -10.47
N ILE A 31 4.47 5.11 -9.86
CA ILE A 31 3.07 4.77 -9.58
C ILE A 31 2.28 4.82 -10.90
N VAL A 32 1.50 3.76 -11.15
CA VAL A 32 0.59 3.60 -12.28
C VAL A 32 -0.86 3.81 -11.85
N GLN A 33 -1.24 3.31 -10.67
CA GLN A 33 -2.52 3.55 -10.01
C GLN A 33 -2.28 3.79 -8.52
N ILE A 34 -3.12 4.60 -7.89
CA ILE A 34 -3.23 4.65 -6.44
C ILE A 34 -4.68 4.50 -6.03
N GLY A 35 -4.92 3.61 -5.08
CA GLY A 35 -6.16 3.46 -4.35
C GLY A 35 -5.95 3.94 -2.91
N ALA A 36 -6.92 4.65 -2.34
CA ALA A 36 -6.91 4.97 -0.92
C ALA A 36 -8.32 5.17 -0.34
N LEU A 37 -8.50 4.77 0.91
CA LEU A 37 -9.69 5.03 1.71
C LEU A 37 -9.30 5.74 3.01
N LEU A 38 -9.93 6.89 3.26
CA LEU A 38 -9.88 7.58 4.53
C LEU A 38 -11.05 7.09 5.38
N LEU A 39 -10.76 6.54 6.56
CA LEU A 39 -11.74 5.90 7.43
C LEU A 39 -11.72 6.51 8.83
N ASP A 40 -12.87 6.46 9.51
CA ASP A 40 -12.91 6.64 10.97
C ASP A 40 -12.57 5.35 11.73
N ASP A 41 -12.59 5.41 13.06
CA ASP A 41 -12.24 4.27 13.91
C ASP A 41 -13.23 3.10 13.79
N ASP A 42 -14.47 3.35 13.36
CA ASP A 42 -15.48 2.32 13.11
C ASP A 42 -15.38 1.76 11.67
N PHE A 43 -14.34 2.14 10.93
CA PHE A 43 -14.14 1.83 9.51
C PHE A 43 -15.26 2.36 8.59
N ASN A 44 -15.93 3.46 8.94
CA ASN A 44 -16.80 4.16 8.01
C ASN A 44 -15.94 4.96 7.01
N GLU A 45 -16.33 4.92 5.72
CA GLU A 45 -15.66 5.66 4.66
C GLU A 45 -15.96 7.17 4.77
N LEU A 46 -14.89 7.96 4.89
CA LEU A 46 -14.94 9.43 4.94
C LEU A 46 -14.55 10.05 3.60
N ALA A 47 -13.62 9.43 2.88
CA ALA A 47 -13.18 9.82 1.54
C ALA A 47 -12.53 8.64 0.80
N GLU A 48 -12.52 8.71 -0.52
CA GLU A 48 -11.93 7.72 -1.43
C GLU A 48 -11.04 8.42 -2.46
N LEU A 49 -9.96 7.76 -2.86
CA LEU A 49 -9.11 8.10 -3.99
C LEU A 49 -8.91 6.84 -4.84
N ASP A 50 -9.19 6.92 -6.13
CA ASP A 50 -8.87 5.89 -7.12
C ASP A 50 -8.48 6.58 -8.41
N CYS A 51 -7.19 6.55 -8.75
CA CYS A 51 -6.64 7.32 -9.84
C CYS A 51 -5.57 6.54 -10.59
N LEU A 52 -5.74 6.45 -11.91
CA LEU A 52 -4.65 6.15 -12.83
C LEU A 52 -3.75 7.36 -12.99
N ILE A 53 -2.46 7.11 -13.19
CA ILE A 53 -1.44 8.14 -13.36
C ILE A 53 -1.10 8.28 -14.83
N SER A 54 -1.15 9.51 -15.34
CA SER A 54 -0.68 9.82 -16.68
C SER A 54 0.84 9.61 -16.77
N PRO A 55 1.33 8.86 -17.78
CA PRO A 55 2.74 8.52 -17.85
C PRO A 55 3.62 9.70 -18.29
N GLU A 56 4.66 9.98 -17.50
CA GLU A 56 5.65 11.01 -17.77
C GLU A 56 7.03 10.36 -18.01
N GLY A 57 7.27 9.91 -19.24
CA GLY A 57 8.57 9.38 -19.66
C GLY A 57 8.89 7.95 -19.23
N TRP A 58 7.99 7.28 -18.49
CA TRP A 58 8.11 5.87 -18.11
C TRP A 58 7.22 4.95 -18.97
N ARG A 59 7.55 3.66 -18.98
CA ARG A 59 6.76 2.59 -19.60
C ARG A 59 6.43 1.53 -18.56
N ILE A 60 5.41 0.72 -18.83
CA ILE A 60 5.02 -0.41 -17.98
C ILE A 60 5.78 -1.65 -18.44
N ALA A 61 6.48 -2.30 -17.52
CA ALA A 61 7.16 -3.57 -17.77
C ALA A 61 6.12 -4.68 -17.99
N PRO A 62 6.38 -5.66 -18.88
CA PRO A 62 5.44 -6.74 -19.15
C PRO A 62 5.02 -7.52 -17.90
N GLY A 63 5.93 -7.69 -16.93
CA GLY A 63 5.63 -8.35 -15.66
C GLY A 63 4.62 -7.58 -14.80
N ALA A 64 4.75 -6.25 -14.76
CA ALA A 64 3.80 -5.39 -14.05
C ALA A 64 2.43 -5.38 -14.74
N GLN A 65 2.40 -5.16 -16.06
CA GLN A 65 1.16 -5.19 -16.82
C GLN A 65 0.43 -6.55 -16.71
N ASN A 66 1.16 -7.66 -16.67
CA ASN A 66 0.56 -8.98 -16.46
C ASN A 66 0.00 -9.17 -15.04
N ALA A 67 0.54 -8.48 -14.05
CA ALA A 67 0.05 -8.54 -12.68
C ALA A 67 -1.26 -7.76 -12.52
N HIS A 68 -1.27 -6.48 -12.92
CA HIS A 68 -2.40 -5.56 -12.67
C HIS A 68 -3.30 -5.29 -13.88
N GLY A 69 -2.94 -5.75 -15.07
CA GLY A 69 -3.75 -5.60 -16.29
C GLY A 69 -3.87 -4.18 -16.86
N ILE A 70 -3.21 -3.20 -16.22
CA ILE A 70 -3.25 -1.78 -16.64
C ILE A 70 -2.29 -1.58 -17.80
N SER A 71 -2.81 -1.11 -18.94
CA SER A 71 -2.03 -0.83 -20.12
C SER A 71 -1.55 0.63 -20.15
N LEU A 72 -0.45 0.87 -20.87
CA LEU A 72 0.07 2.22 -21.03
C LEU A 72 -0.92 3.13 -21.78
N GLU A 73 -1.67 2.55 -22.73
CA GLU A 73 -2.73 3.25 -23.47
C GLU A 73 -3.84 3.71 -22.54
N ARG A 74 -4.25 2.87 -21.58
CA ARG A 74 -5.25 3.24 -20.57
C ARG A 74 -4.74 4.38 -19.69
N CYS A 75 -3.48 4.33 -19.25
CA CYS A 75 -2.88 5.43 -18.47
C CYS A 75 -2.82 6.74 -19.26
N HIS A 76 -2.59 6.72 -20.57
CA HIS A 76 -2.65 7.92 -21.40
C HIS A 76 -4.08 8.46 -21.57
N ALA A 77 -5.08 7.59 -21.66
CA ALA A 77 -6.46 7.97 -21.90
C ALA A 77 -7.19 8.46 -20.64
N GLU A 78 -6.95 7.80 -19.51
CA GLU A 78 -7.71 7.98 -18.26
C GLU A 78 -6.86 8.59 -17.14
N GLY A 79 -5.53 8.52 -17.25
CA GLY A 79 -4.64 8.92 -16.19
C GLY A 79 -4.57 10.44 -16.02
N ILE A 80 -4.41 10.87 -14.77
CA ILE A 80 -4.22 12.28 -14.41
C ILE A 80 -2.80 12.53 -13.91
N PRO A 81 -2.31 13.79 -13.91
CA PRO A 81 -0.95 14.10 -13.49
C PRO A 81 -0.68 13.66 -12.05
N ILE A 82 0.49 13.03 -11.82
CA ILE A 82 0.90 12.55 -10.49
C ILE A 82 0.88 13.68 -9.45
N SER A 83 1.17 14.92 -9.85
CA SER A 83 1.14 16.08 -8.97
C SER A 83 -0.26 16.35 -8.37
N ALA A 84 -1.32 16.19 -9.16
CA ALA A 84 -2.70 16.39 -8.72
C ALA A 84 -3.16 15.26 -7.79
N VAL A 85 -2.81 14.02 -8.13
CA VAL A 85 -3.11 12.84 -7.31
C VAL A 85 -2.41 12.92 -5.95
N MET A 86 -1.12 13.25 -5.96
CA MET A 86 -0.35 13.40 -4.73
C MET A 86 -0.88 14.51 -3.84
N THR A 87 -1.45 15.59 -4.39
CA THR A 87 -2.13 16.63 -3.58
C THR A 87 -3.35 16.06 -2.82
N GLN A 88 -4.16 15.22 -3.48
CA GLN A 88 -5.31 14.59 -2.84
C GLN A 88 -4.86 13.59 -1.75
N PHE A 89 -3.90 12.73 -2.09
CA PHE A 89 -3.34 11.77 -1.14
C PHE A 89 -2.70 12.46 0.08
N ASP A 90 -1.90 13.51 -0.15
CA ASP A 90 -1.26 14.28 0.91
C ASP A 90 -2.31 14.95 1.83
N THR A 91 -3.44 15.40 1.28
CA THR A 91 -4.55 15.97 2.06
C THR A 91 -5.19 14.92 2.97
N MET A 92 -5.44 13.70 2.46
CA MET A 92 -5.97 12.59 3.28
C MET A 92 -4.98 12.19 4.37
N ALA A 93 -3.68 12.12 4.03
CA ALA A 93 -2.63 11.79 4.98
C ALA A 93 -2.48 12.86 6.07
N ASP A 94 -2.62 14.14 5.72
CA ASP A 94 -2.58 15.25 6.68
C ASP A 94 -3.77 15.21 7.65
N ALA A 95 -4.96 14.82 7.17
CA ALA A 95 -6.13 14.63 8.02
C ALA A 95 -5.92 13.52 9.07
N VAL A 96 -5.29 12.41 8.68
CA VAL A 96 -4.91 11.32 9.59
C VAL A 96 -3.80 11.74 10.54
N ALA A 97 -2.82 12.51 10.07
CA ALA A 97 -1.75 13.01 10.93
C ALA A 97 -2.29 13.93 12.03
N ALA A 98 -3.24 14.81 11.68
CA ALA A 98 -3.85 15.77 12.60
C ALA A 98 -4.63 15.11 13.75
N SER A 99 -5.08 13.87 13.58
CA SER A 99 -5.81 13.08 14.58
C SER A 99 -4.95 12.03 15.30
N ASP A 100 -3.62 12.06 15.12
CA ASP A 100 -2.68 10.99 15.55
C ASP A 100 -3.10 9.60 15.05
N GLY A 101 -3.68 9.53 13.85
CA GLY A 101 -4.10 8.31 13.18
C GLY A 101 -2.95 7.54 12.51
N THR A 102 -3.32 6.60 11.65
CA THR A 102 -2.42 5.57 11.09
C THR A 102 -2.52 5.45 9.57
N LEU A 103 -1.38 5.41 8.90
CA LEU A 103 -1.26 4.96 7.51
C LEU A 103 -1.19 3.44 7.48
N VAL A 104 -1.94 2.83 6.57
CA VAL A 104 -2.05 1.37 6.49
C VAL A 104 -1.93 0.88 5.06
N ALA A 105 -1.20 -0.20 4.87
CA ALA A 105 -1.23 -0.98 3.63
C ALA A 105 -0.83 -2.43 3.92
N PHE A 106 -1.00 -3.30 2.92
CA PHE A 106 -0.58 -4.69 3.00
C PHE A 106 0.81 -4.84 2.39
N ASN A 107 1.86 -4.87 3.22
CA ASN A 107 3.28 -4.65 2.82
C ASN A 107 3.65 -3.17 2.63
N ILE A 108 3.21 -2.31 3.55
CA ILE A 108 3.32 -0.84 3.49
C ILE A 108 4.70 -0.26 3.14
N ARG A 109 5.78 -1.00 3.41
CA ARG A 109 7.13 -0.60 3.00
C ARG A 109 7.25 -0.43 1.48
N PHE A 110 6.54 -1.26 0.71
CA PHE A 110 6.45 -1.16 -0.74
C PHE A 110 5.79 0.15 -1.15
N ASP A 111 4.54 0.36 -0.73
CA ASP A 111 3.74 1.53 -1.11
C ASP A 111 4.42 2.83 -0.67
N ASN A 112 4.95 2.86 0.55
CA ASN A 112 5.70 4.01 1.05
C ASN A 112 6.94 4.34 0.22
N LYS A 113 7.65 3.35 -0.34
CA LYS A 113 8.81 3.62 -1.22
C LYS A 113 8.37 4.42 -2.45
N LEU A 114 7.25 4.05 -3.05
CA LEU A 114 6.71 4.69 -4.25
C LEU A 114 6.15 6.08 -3.94
N VAL A 115 5.33 6.21 -2.89
CA VAL A 115 4.75 7.49 -2.46
C VAL A 115 5.85 8.49 -2.11
N ARG A 116 6.90 8.07 -1.39
CA ARG A 116 8.07 8.90 -1.10
C ARG A 116 8.81 9.32 -2.37
N GLY A 117 8.98 8.39 -3.32
CA GLY A 117 9.58 8.68 -4.61
C GLY A 117 8.79 9.73 -5.39
N ALA A 118 7.45 9.61 -5.43
CA ALA A 118 6.58 10.57 -6.08
C ALA A 118 6.69 11.97 -5.44
N ARG A 119 6.65 12.05 -4.10
CA ARG A 119 6.83 13.32 -3.36
C ARG A 119 8.17 13.99 -3.69
N ARG A 120 9.27 13.24 -3.58
CA ARG A 120 10.62 13.76 -3.82
C ARG A 120 10.83 14.24 -5.26
N ARG A 121 10.37 13.48 -6.28
CA ARG A 121 10.42 13.92 -7.69
C ARG A 121 9.61 15.19 -7.96
N LEU A 122 8.55 15.41 -7.19
CA LEU A 122 7.75 16.64 -7.21
C LEU A 122 8.35 17.78 -6.38
N GLY A 123 9.52 17.59 -5.76
CA GLY A 123 10.14 18.58 -4.86
C GLY A 123 9.39 18.77 -3.53
N ARG A 124 8.57 17.80 -3.12
CA ARG A 124 7.82 17.82 -1.85
C ARG A 124 8.59 17.11 -0.73
N PRO A 125 8.36 17.46 0.55
CA PRO A 125 8.91 16.71 1.69
C PRO A 125 8.51 15.24 1.64
N ASP A 126 9.40 14.31 2.03
CA ASP A 126 9.10 12.87 1.96
C ASP A 126 8.13 12.38 3.05
N ARG A 127 7.99 13.17 4.13
CA ARG A 127 7.10 12.95 5.28
C ARG A 127 7.31 11.62 6.02
N PHE A 128 8.48 11.00 5.85
CA PHE A 128 8.78 9.73 6.50
C PHE A 128 8.78 9.86 8.03
N GLY A 129 8.17 8.88 8.72
CA GLY A 129 8.14 8.83 10.19
C GLY A 129 7.19 9.83 10.87
N GLN A 130 6.47 10.66 10.10
CA GLN A 130 5.59 11.70 10.66
C GLN A 130 4.24 11.17 11.14
N VAL A 131 3.77 10.06 10.58
CA VAL A 131 2.50 9.41 10.89
C VAL A 131 2.79 7.98 11.37
N ARG A 132 1.90 7.41 12.19
CA ARG A 132 1.97 6.00 12.55
C ARG A 132 1.76 5.15 11.30
N GLU A 133 2.43 4.01 11.24
CA GLU A 133 2.31 3.04 10.16
C GLU A 133 1.85 1.69 10.73
N PHE A 134 0.95 1.03 10.01
CA PHE A 134 0.55 -0.35 10.31
C PHE A 134 0.66 -1.20 9.05
N ASP A 135 1.38 -2.31 9.16
CA ASP A 135 1.56 -3.28 8.06
C ASP A 135 0.64 -4.48 8.28
N ALA A 136 -0.48 -4.50 7.55
CA ALA A 136 -1.49 -5.54 7.65
C ALA A 136 -0.94 -6.94 7.26
N MET A 137 0.07 -6.99 6.38
CA MET A 137 0.72 -8.25 5.98
C MET A 137 1.51 -8.84 7.14
N ARG A 138 2.30 -8.00 7.83
CA ARG A 138 3.10 -8.44 8.99
C ARG A 138 2.21 -8.88 10.15
N ALA A 139 1.14 -8.15 10.42
CA ALA A 139 0.15 -8.52 11.43
C ALA A 139 -0.55 -9.85 11.10
N SER A 140 -0.77 -10.13 9.81
CA SER A 140 -1.41 -11.37 9.34
C SER A 140 -0.48 -12.59 9.34
N HIS A 141 0.84 -12.42 9.32
CA HIS A 141 1.83 -13.48 9.09
C HIS A 141 1.63 -14.73 9.98
N ASN A 142 1.63 -14.54 11.30
CA ASN A 142 1.55 -15.65 12.26
C ASN A 142 0.13 -16.20 12.41
N LEU A 143 -0.88 -15.43 12.04
CA LEU A 143 -2.28 -15.84 12.07
C LEU A 143 -2.63 -16.73 10.88
N CYS A 144 -2.08 -16.42 9.70
CA CYS A 144 -2.34 -17.21 8.49
C CYS A 144 -1.70 -18.59 8.51
N ARG A 145 -0.56 -18.76 9.20
CA ARG A 145 0.16 -20.04 9.38
C ARG A 145 0.41 -20.80 8.07
N LEU A 146 0.67 -20.07 6.97
CA LEU A 146 0.92 -20.68 5.68
C LEU A 146 2.23 -21.49 5.71
N PRO A 147 2.24 -22.71 5.14
CA PRO A 147 3.44 -23.53 5.12
C PRO A 147 4.56 -22.85 4.31
N PRO A 148 5.84 -23.10 4.66
CA PRO A 148 6.97 -22.58 3.89
C PRO A 148 6.91 -23.08 2.43
N THR A 149 7.33 -22.24 1.49
CA THR A 149 7.45 -22.65 0.08
C THR A 149 8.64 -23.57 -0.13
N ALA A 150 8.63 -24.34 -1.23
CA ALA A 150 9.79 -25.16 -1.61
C ALA A 150 11.08 -24.33 -1.75
N GLN A 151 10.97 -23.09 -2.22
CA GLN A 151 12.10 -22.17 -2.30
C GLN A 151 12.58 -21.75 -0.90
N MET A 152 11.67 -21.47 0.04
CA MET A 152 12.06 -21.18 1.43
C MET A 152 12.83 -22.35 2.04
N LEU A 153 12.31 -23.58 1.89
CA LEU A 153 12.95 -24.79 2.38
C LEU A 153 14.33 -25.02 1.75
N LYS A 154 14.49 -24.76 0.45
CA LYS A 154 15.77 -24.83 -0.25
C LYS A 154 16.83 -23.89 0.36
N TYR A 155 16.41 -22.76 0.91
CA TYR A 155 17.29 -21.81 1.63
C TYR A 155 17.29 -22.01 3.15
N GLY A 156 16.83 -23.16 3.65
CA GLY A 156 16.82 -23.48 5.09
C GLY A 156 15.81 -22.68 5.92
N ARG A 157 14.86 -21.98 5.28
CA ARG A 157 13.81 -21.21 5.96
C ARG A 157 12.58 -22.10 6.19
N THR A 158 12.29 -22.41 7.45
CA THR A 158 11.22 -23.34 7.86
C THR A 158 10.02 -22.64 8.52
N GLY A 159 10.09 -21.33 8.75
CA GLY A 159 8.98 -20.54 9.29
C GLY A 159 7.79 -20.44 8.33
N PHE A 160 6.71 -19.81 8.79
CA PHE A 160 5.56 -19.57 7.94
C PHE A 160 5.92 -18.69 6.74
N LYS A 161 5.26 -18.95 5.62
CA LYS A 161 5.33 -18.10 4.43
C LYS A 161 4.56 -16.82 4.72
N THR A 162 5.10 -15.69 4.28
CA THR A 162 4.36 -14.44 4.21
C THR A 162 3.13 -14.57 3.32
N PRO A 163 1.92 -14.27 3.82
CA PRO A 163 0.71 -14.35 3.03
C PRO A 163 0.69 -13.25 1.98
N LYS A 164 0.19 -13.57 0.79
CA LYS A 164 -0.36 -12.57 -0.11
C LYS A 164 -1.67 -12.01 0.45
N LEU A 165 -2.13 -10.86 -0.05
CA LEU A 165 -3.40 -10.27 0.36
C LEU A 165 -4.58 -11.21 0.12
N GLU A 166 -4.64 -11.86 -1.05
CA GLU A 166 -5.66 -12.89 -1.37
C GLU A 166 -5.69 -14.04 -0.34
N GLU A 167 -4.52 -14.50 0.10
CA GLU A 167 -4.39 -15.60 1.05
C GLU A 167 -4.82 -15.14 2.46
N ALA A 168 -4.38 -13.96 2.88
CA ALA A 168 -4.77 -13.38 4.18
C ALA A 168 -6.26 -13.08 4.23
N HIS A 169 -6.82 -12.49 3.19
CA HIS A 169 -8.25 -12.20 3.09
C HIS A 169 -9.06 -13.50 3.21
N ARG A 170 -8.72 -14.53 2.43
CA ARG A 170 -9.40 -15.83 2.52
C ARG A 170 -9.32 -16.46 3.91
N ILE A 171 -8.15 -16.45 4.53
CA ILE A 171 -7.93 -17.12 5.82
C ILE A 171 -8.58 -16.35 6.99
N LEU A 172 -8.42 -15.03 7.02
CA LEU A 172 -8.85 -14.20 8.16
C LEU A 172 -10.30 -13.70 8.02
N CYS A 173 -10.72 -13.37 6.80
CA CYS A 173 -12.08 -12.89 6.53
C CYS A 173 -13.05 -14.05 6.28
N GLY A 174 -12.58 -15.16 5.71
CA GLY A 174 -13.40 -16.32 5.37
C GLY A 174 -14.10 -16.21 4.01
N SER A 175 -13.64 -15.31 3.15
CA SER A 175 -14.19 -15.06 1.81
C SER A 175 -13.09 -14.81 0.78
N GLU A 176 -13.36 -15.13 -0.47
CA GLU A 176 -12.49 -14.76 -1.59
C GLU A 176 -12.61 -13.26 -1.88
N MET A 177 -11.53 -12.67 -2.37
CA MET A 177 -11.55 -11.31 -2.91
C MET A 177 -11.95 -11.30 -4.39
N SER A 178 -12.50 -10.19 -4.85
CA SER A 178 -12.77 -9.92 -6.27
C SER A 178 -11.94 -8.72 -6.72
N GLY A 179 -11.41 -8.77 -7.94
CA GLY A 179 -10.66 -7.65 -8.51
C GLY A 179 -9.24 -7.49 -7.97
N ALA A 180 -8.53 -8.59 -7.68
CA ALA A 180 -7.13 -8.53 -7.26
C ALA A 180 -6.27 -7.75 -8.28
N HIS A 181 -5.27 -7.02 -7.79
CA HIS A 181 -4.38 -6.18 -8.61
C HIS A 181 -5.07 -4.98 -9.28
N ASP A 182 -6.10 -4.47 -8.61
CA ASP A 182 -6.65 -3.13 -8.78
C ASP A 182 -6.51 -2.42 -7.43
N ALA A 183 -5.90 -1.22 -7.44
CA ALA A 183 -5.44 -0.61 -6.20
C ALA A 183 -6.58 -0.34 -5.20
N LEU A 184 -7.75 0.13 -5.66
CA LEU A 184 -8.89 0.37 -4.76
C LEU A 184 -9.50 -0.94 -4.24
N SER A 185 -9.57 -1.97 -5.10
CA SER A 185 -10.05 -3.30 -4.70
C SER A 185 -9.14 -3.92 -3.63
N ASP A 186 -7.82 -3.79 -3.77
CA ASP A 186 -6.83 -4.27 -2.80
C ASP A 186 -6.85 -3.45 -1.50
N VAL A 187 -7.13 -2.14 -1.57
CA VAL A 187 -7.43 -1.32 -0.37
C VAL A 187 -8.65 -1.85 0.37
N ARG A 188 -9.76 -2.11 -0.32
CA ARG A 188 -11.00 -2.62 0.30
C ARG A 188 -10.78 -3.99 0.94
N ALA A 189 -10.01 -4.87 0.29
CA ALA A 189 -9.62 -6.15 0.87
C ALA A 189 -8.70 -5.97 2.09
N THR A 190 -7.78 -5.01 2.06
CA THR A 190 -6.93 -4.67 3.21
C THR A 190 -7.75 -4.17 4.39
N VAL A 191 -8.79 -3.36 4.16
CA VAL A 191 -9.76 -2.94 5.21
C VAL A 191 -10.45 -4.15 5.84
N ASN A 192 -10.89 -5.12 5.04
CA ASN A 192 -11.50 -6.35 5.58
C ASN A 192 -10.52 -7.14 6.44
N VAL A 193 -9.26 -7.25 6.01
CA VAL A 193 -8.19 -7.87 6.80
C VAL A 193 -7.98 -7.11 8.11
N MET A 194 -7.93 -5.77 8.09
CA MET A 194 -7.82 -4.96 9.31
C MET A 194 -8.98 -5.20 10.28
N ARG A 195 -10.21 -5.22 9.78
CA ARG A 195 -11.41 -5.54 10.58
C ARG A 195 -11.28 -6.92 11.23
N ALA A 196 -10.87 -7.93 10.47
CA ALA A 196 -10.64 -9.27 11.02
C ALA A 196 -9.54 -9.31 12.09
N LEU A 197 -8.41 -8.63 11.84
CA LEU A 197 -7.29 -8.52 12.79
C LEU A 197 -7.76 -7.90 14.12
N ARG A 198 -8.52 -6.81 14.07
CA ARG A 198 -9.04 -6.15 15.28
C ARG A 198 -10.14 -6.97 15.95
N ASP A 199 -11.21 -7.28 15.22
CA ASP A 199 -12.46 -7.75 15.81
C ASP A 199 -12.43 -9.25 16.15
N LYS A 200 -11.69 -10.06 15.37
CA LYS A 200 -11.59 -11.52 15.58
C LYS A 200 -10.32 -11.94 16.32
N HIS A 201 -9.24 -11.16 16.21
CA HIS A 201 -7.93 -11.55 16.73
C HIS A 201 -7.37 -10.61 17.81
N GLY A 202 -8.05 -9.50 18.13
CA GLY A 202 -7.64 -8.57 19.18
C GLY A 202 -6.30 -7.89 18.90
N ILE A 203 -5.91 -7.77 17.62
CA ILE A 203 -4.69 -7.08 17.21
C ILE A 203 -4.92 -5.58 17.32
N ASP A 204 -3.97 -4.89 17.96
CA ASP A 204 -3.93 -3.43 17.92
C ASP A 204 -3.51 -2.95 16.53
N ILE A 205 -4.40 -2.22 15.86
CA ILE A 205 -4.24 -1.70 14.50
C ILE A 205 -3.83 -0.22 14.48
N ARG A 206 -3.55 0.41 15.63
CA ARG A 206 -3.12 1.82 15.73
C ARG A 206 -1.70 2.05 15.19
N GLY A 207 -1.00 0.97 14.86
CA GLY A 207 0.35 1.02 14.31
C GLY A 207 1.35 1.70 15.23
N GLU A 208 2.52 1.98 14.67
CA GLU A 208 3.65 2.52 15.39
C GLU A 208 4.32 3.61 14.55
N ARG A 209 4.90 4.63 15.20
CA ARG A 209 5.71 5.60 14.48
C ARG A 209 6.99 4.90 14.02
N PRO A 210 7.35 4.96 12.74
CA PRO A 210 8.59 4.35 12.27
C PRO A 210 9.79 4.91 13.04
N HIS A 211 10.44 4.07 13.85
CA HIS A 211 11.49 4.53 14.77
C HIS A 211 12.83 4.88 14.09
N SER A 212 13.01 4.50 12.83
CA SER A 212 14.04 4.99 11.91
C SER A 212 13.94 4.17 10.62
N PHE A 213 13.85 4.80 9.46
CA PHE A 213 14.68 4.34 8.37
C PHE A 213 15.88 5.25 8.46
N ARG A 214 17.09 4.69 8.68
CA ARG A 214 18.29 5.44 8.36
C ARG A 214 18.10 6.05 6.98
N GLU A 215 18.71 7.20 6.74
CA GLU A 215 18.90 7.82 5.43
C GLU A 215 19.68 6.92 4.44
N GLU A 216 19.52 5.60 4.52
CA GLU A 216 20.13 4.64 3.62
C GLU A 216 19.36 4.67 2.30
N ILE A 217 19.83 5.64 1.49
CA ILE A 217 19.95 5.63 0.03
C ILE A 217 18.61 5.86 -0.69
#